data_AF-A0A352WTP6-F1
#
_entry.id   AF-A0A352WTP6-F1
#
_cell.length_a   1.000
_cell.length_b   1.000
_cell.length_c   1.000
_cell.angle_alpha   90.00
_cell.angle_beta   90.00
_cell.angle_gamma   90.00
#
_symmetry.space_group_name_H-M   'P 1'
#
loop_
_entity.id
_entity.type
_entity.pdbx_description
1 polymer ?
#
loop_
_entity_poly.entity_id
_entity_poly.type
_entity_poly.pdbx_seq_one_letter_code
_entity_poly.pdbx_strand_id
1 'polypeptide(L)'
;MGESRGLGFCLVDERYSQAGDLFSMGSYGHCGHTGTSVFIHKCCKQYVVVLTNMTKCVKGTYNIVKEFRKNIHNAIHEYQSSNEMCHFM
;
A
#
# COMPACT_ATOMS: atom_id res chain seq x y z
N MET A 1 2.08 -18.07 7.64
CA MET A 1 0.73 -17.81 8.17
C MET A 1 0.88 -17.01 9.45
N GLY A 2 0.24 -15.85 9.56
CA GLY A 2 0.37 -14.97 10.74
C GLY A 2 0.30 -13.50 10.38
N GLU A 3 -0.56 -13.13 9.44
CA GLU A 3 -0.84 -11.73 9.15
C GLU A 3 -1.71 -11.16 10.27
N SER A 4 -1.36 -9.99 10.78
CA SER A 4 -2.23 -9.25 11.69
C SER A 4 -3.51 -8.84 10.94
N ARG A 5 -4.68 -9.16 11.49
CA ARG A 5 -5.98 -8.90 10.85
C ARG A 5 -6.86 -8.05 11.76
N GLY A 6 -7.52 -7.06 11.16
CA GLY A 6 -8.57 -6.26 11.78
C GLY A 6 -9.95 -6.65 11.22
N LEU A 7 -10.90 -5.72 11.28
CA LEU A 7 -12.24 -5.90 10.71
C LEU A 7 -12.19 -5.83 9.17
N GLY A 8 -11.98 -6.98 8.53
CA GLY A 8 -12.02 -7.12 7.06
C GLY A 8 -10.72 -6.74 6.33
N PHE A 9 -9.72 -6.21 7.02
CA PHE A 9 -8.45 -5.76 6.44
C PHE A 9 -7.24 -6.38 7.13
N CYS A 10 -6.12 -6.48 6.41
CA CYS A 10 -4.81 -6.74 7.00
C CYS A 10 -4.32 -5.48 7.71
N LEU A 11 -3.72 -5.65 8.88
CA LEU A 11 -2.99 -4.59 9.57
C LEU A 11 -1.56 -4.59 9.06
N VAL A 12 -1.01 -3.40 8.87
CA VAL A 12 0.40 -3.18 8.58
C VAL A 12 1.18 -3.44 9.85
N ASP A 13 2.04 -4.45 9.78
CA ASP A 13 3.00 -4.83 10.80
C ASP A 13 4.39 -5.00 10.15
N GLU A 14 5.40 -5.34 10.95
CA GLU A 14 6.79 -5.55 10.49
C GLU A 14 6.94 -6.64 9.41
N ARG A 15 5.90 -7.47 9.19
CA ARG A 15 5.93 -8.59 8.24
C ARG A 15 5.21 -8.26 6.93
N TYR A 16 4.43 -7.17 6.88
CA TYR A 16 3.58 -6.85 5.75
C TYR A 16 4.26 -5.90 4.75
N SER A 17 4.84 -6.45 3.68
CA SER A 17 5.65 -5.68 2.72
C SER A 17 4.89 -5.04 1.55
N GLN A 18 3.58 -5.31 1.40
CA GLN A 18 2.80 -4.84 0.24
C GLN A 18 2.10 -3.49 0.45
N ALA A 19 2.09 -2.96 1.67
CA ALA A 19 1.51 -1.66 2.00
C ALA A 19 2.46 -0.48 1.72
N GLY A 20 3.71 -0.76 1.32
CA GLY A 20 4.81 0.20 1.37
C GLY A 20 5.64 0.03 2.64
N ASP A 21 6.88 0.54 2.63
CA ASP A 21 7.74 0.58 3.82
C ASP A 21 7.44 1.78 4.71
N LEU A 22 6.73 2.78 4.16
CA LEU A 22 6.51 4.07 4.80
C LEU A 22 5.18 4.13 5.57
N PHE A 23 4.35 3.10 5.46
CA PHE A 23 3.07 3.06 6.16
C PHE A 23 3.25 2.75 7.65
N SER A 24 2.78 3.66 8.51
CA SER A 24 2.88 3.50 9.96
C SER A 24 2.23 2.21 10.49
N MET A 25 2.81 1.62 11.55
CA MET A 25 2.26 0.46 12.27
C MET A 25 0.79 0.68 12.63
N GLY A 26 -0.05 -0.33 12.38
CA GLY A 26 -1.50 -0.23 12.62
C GLY A 26 -2.28 0.52 11.55
N SER A 27 -1.63 0.97 10.46
CA SER A 27 -2.29 1.21 9.17
C SER A 27 -2.93 -0.08 8.67
N TYR A 28 -3.86 0.00 7.72
CA TYR A 28 -4.61 -1.19 7.32
C TYR A 28 -5.06 -1.15 5.87
N GLY A 29 -5.25 -2.33 5.29
CA GLY A 29 -5.63 -2.45 3.89
C GLY A 29 -5.71 -3.88 3.38
N HIS A 30 -5.89 -4.02 2.07
CA HIS A 30 -5.98 -5.32 1.43
C HIS A 30 -5.49 -5.24 -0.03
N CYS A 31 -4.88 -6.34 -0.49
CA CYS A 31 -4.51 -6.51 -1.89
C CYS A 31 -5.50 -7.45 -2.58
N GLY A 32 -6.06 -7.02 -3.70
CA GLY A 32 -6.89 -7.91 -4.53
C GLY A 32 -6.02 -8.85 -5.37
N HIS A 33 -6.57 -9.98 -5.78
CA HIS A 33 -5.81 -10.93 -6.59
C HIS A 33 -5.40 -10.37 -7.97
N THR A 34 -6.24 -9.52 -8.57
CA THR A 34 -6.08 -9.04 -9.95
C THR A 34 -5.01 -7.96 -10.15
N GLY A 35 -4.46 -7.41 -9.07
CA GLY A 35 -3.52 -6.28 -9.16
C GLY A 35 -3.91 -5.11 -8.26
N THR A 36 -5.16 -5.06 -7.82
CA THR A 36 -5.67 -3.98 -6.96
C THR A 36 -5.05 -3.95 -5.56
N SER A 37 -5.05 -2.78 -4.94
CA SER A 37 -4.75 -2.61 -3.51
C SER A 37 -5.49 -1.40 -2.95
N VAL A 38 -5.84 -1.46 -1.67
CA VAL A 38 -6.43 -0.35 -0.91
C VAL A 38 -5.75 -0.30 0.44
N PHE A 39 -5.15 0.83 0.80
CA PHE A 39 -4.53 1.03 2.11
C PHE A 39 -4.87 2.40 2.68
N ILE A 40 -5.10 2.43 3.99
CA ILE A 40 -5.32 3.63 4.79
C ILE A 40 -4.11 3.81 5.70
N HIS A 41 -3.41 4.92 5.52
CA HIS A 41 -2.32 5.35 6.36
C HIS A 41 -2.87 6.11 7.57
N LYS A 42 -2.89 5.45 8.73
CA LYS A 42 -3.57 5.97 9.92
C LYS A 42 -3.02 7.32 10.41
N CYS A 43 -1.69 7.47 10.49
CA CYS A 43 -1.07 8.68 11.05
C CYS A 43 -1.16 9.89 10.11
N CYS A 44 -0.79 9.72 8.85
CA CYS A 44 -0.75 10.79 7.85
C CYS A 44 -2.10 11.13 7.20
N LYS A 45 -3.23 10.59 7.70
CA LYS A 45 -4.58 10.82 7.15
C LYS A 45 -4.68 10.63 5.63
N GLN A 46 -3.89 9.69 5.11
CA GLN A 46 -3.79 9.40 3.68
C GLN A 46 -4.46 8.06 3.39
N TYR A 47 -5.09 7.93 2.23
CA TYR A 47 -5.52 6.65 1.70
C TYR A 47 -5.09 6.52 0.24
N VAL A 48 -4.70 5.31 -0.15
CA VAL A 48 -4.23 5.01 -1.50
C VAL A 48 -5.01 3.83 -2.04
N VAL A 49 -5.66 4.04 -3.19
CA VAL A 49 -6.46 3.04 -3.90
C VAL A 49 -5.86 2.84 -5.28
N VAL A 50 -5.45 1.61 -5.56
CA VAL A 50 -4.86 1.20 -6.83
C VAL A 50 -5.78 0.20 -7.48
N LEU A 51 -6.27 0.51 -8.68
CA LEU A 51 -7.19 -0.33 -9.45
C LEU A 51 -6.51 -0.80 -10.74
N THR A 52 -5.98 -2.03 -10.73
CA THR A 52 -5.31 -2.65 -11.89
C THR A 52 -5.74 -4.10 -12.08
N ASN A 53 -5.53 -4.62 -13.29
CA ASN A 53 -5.77 -6.01 -13.68
C ASN A 53 -4.47 -6.74 -14.10
N MET A 54 -3.32 -6.29 -13.60
CA MET A 54 -1.99 -6.72 -14.03
C MET A 54 -1.74 -8.23 -13.95
N THR A 55 -2.29 -8.93 -12.95
CA THR A 55 -2.08 -10.39 -12.82
C THR A 55 -2.93 -11.19 -13.81
N LYS A 56 -4.01 -10.59 -14.36
CA LYS A 56 -4.90 -11.26 -15.32
C LYS A 56 -4.31 -11.30 -16.73
N CYS A 57 -3.54 -10.30 -17.11
CA CYS A 57 -3.02 -10.17 -18.48
C CYS A 57 -1.78 -11.03 -18.74
N VAL A 58 -0.97 -11.32 -17.72
CA VAL A 58 0.29 -12.07 -17.87
C VAL A 58 0.50 -12.99 -16.66
N LYS A 59 0.65 -14.29 -16.90
CA LYS A 59 0.92 -15.29 -15.85
C LYS A 59 2.30 -15.07 -15.24
N GLY A 60 2.47 -15.39 -13.95
CA GLY A 60 3.76 -15.28 -13.26
C GLY A 60 4.15 -13.86 -12.82
N THR A 61 3.30 -12.86 -13.04
CA THR A 61 3.58 -11.44 -12.70
C THR A 61 3.32 -11.07 -11.25
N TYR A 62 2.88 -12.01 -10.40
CA TYR A 62 2.48 -11.69 -9.03
C TYR A 62 3.59 -11.02 -8.22
N ASN A 63 4.86 -11.43 -8.38
CA ASN A 63 5.98 -10.79 -7.70
C ASN A 63 6.19 -9.34 -8.18
N ILE A 64 6.08 -9.10 -9.49
CA ILE A 64 6.14 -7.76 -10.08
C ILE A 64 5.00 -6.89 -9.54
N VAL A 65 3.79 -7.45 -9.41
CA VAL A 65 2.63 -6.74 -8.85
C VAL A 65 2.84 -6.38 -7.37
N LYS A 66 3.43 -7.28 -6.57
CA LYS A 66 3.77 -6.97 -5.17
C LYS A 66 4.73 -5.80 -5.06
N GLU A 67 5.79 -5.82 -5.87
CA GLU A 67 6.79 -4.75 -5.92
C GLU A 67 6.19 -3.43 -6.41
N PHE A 68 5.40 -3.47 -7.48
CA PHE A 68 4.66 -2.31 -7.97
C PHE A 68 3.79 -1.67 -6.89
N ARG A 69 3.01 -2.47 -6.14
CA ARG A 69 2.16 -1.96 -5.05
C ARG A 69 2.99 -1.28 -3.97
N LYS A 70 4.07 -1.91 -3.54
CA LYS A 70 4.98 -1.32 -2.56
C LYS A 70 5.53 0.03 -3.05
N ASN A 71 6.03 0.06 -4.28
CA ASN A 71 6.67 1.25 -4.85
C ASN A 71 5.68 2.39 -5.05
N ILE A 72 4.46 2.11 -5.55
CA ILE A 72 3.46 3.17 -5.78
C ILE A 72 2.95 3.76 -4.46
N HIS A 73 2.77 2.95 -3.42
CA HIS A 73 2.40 3.43 -2.09
C HIS A 73 3.48 4.34 -1.49
N ASN A 74 4.75 3.94 -1.57
CA ASN A 74 5.87 4.77 -1.12
C ASN A 74 5.96 6.09 -1.90
N ALA A 75 5.89 6.03 -3.24
CA ALA A 75 6.01 7.22 -4.09
C ALA A 75 4.89 8.25 -3.81
N ILE A 76 3.66 7.79 -3.59
CA ILE A 76 2.53 8.68 -3.25
C ILE A 76 2.72 9.29 -1.86
N HIS A 77 3.25 8.54 -0.89
CA HIS A 77 3.57 9.05 0.43
C HIS A 77 4.68 10.13 0.41
N GLU A 78 5.77 9.88 -0.32
CA GLU A 78 6.88 10.82 -0.49
C GLU A 78 6.43 12.09 -1.21
N TYR A 79 5.61 11.96 -2.25
CA TYR A 79 5.04 13.09 -2.97
C TYR A 79 4.18 13.98 -2.07
N GLN A 80 3.29 13.38 -1.26
CA GLN A 80 2.46 14.16 -0.34
C GLN A 80 3.28 14.81 0.77
N SER A 81 4.24 14.10 1.36
CA SER A 81 5.14 14.65 2.38
C SER A 81 5.95 15.84 1.87
N SER A 82 6.39 15.79 0.60
CA SER A 82 7.12 16.90 -0.04
C SER A 82 6.23 18.11 -0.28
N ASN A 83 4.98 17.89 -0.69
CA ASN A 83 4.03 18.98 -0.93
C ASN A 83 3.52 19.65 0.34
N GLU A 84 3.34 18.92 1.44
CA GLU A 84 3.01 19.52 2.73
C GLU A 84 4.13 20.44 3.22
N MET A 85 5.40 20.04 3.05
CA MET A 85 6.55 20.87 3.41
C MET A 85 6.64 22.16 2.56
N CYS A 86 6.29 22.11 1.27
CA CYS A 86 6.21 23.31 0.41
C CYS A 86 5.08 24.28 0.79
N HIS A 87 4.11 23.88 1.62
CA HIS A 87 3.04 24.78 2.09
C HIS A 87 3.42 25.55 3.36
N PHE A 88 4.56 25.21 3.98
CA PHE A 88 5.09 25.86 5.20
C PHE A 88 6.37 26.67 4.97
N MET A 89 6.80 26.83 3.71
CA MET A 89 7.87 27.75 3.28
C MET A 89 7.25 28.91 2.49
#